data_AF-A0A8H6ZDH2-F1
#
_entry.id   AF-A0A8H6ZDH2-F1
#
_cell.length_a   1.000
_cell.length_b   1.000
_cell.length_c   1.000
_cell.angle_alpha   90.00
_cell.angle_beta   90.00
_cell.angle_gamma   90.00
#
_symmetry.space_group_name_H-M   'P 1'
#
loop_
_entity.id
_entity.type
_entity.pdbx_description
1 polymer ?
#
loop_
_entity_poly.entity_id
_entity_poly.type
_entity_poly.pdbx_seq_one_letter_code
_entity_poly.pdbx_strand_id
1 'polypeptide(L)'
;MKTVPNVVYDQISALPDDPDVGMIVAKKSCDSVRAYLLTMVVWNVLLAFYGESETYGLLKGPREDRGDLKFLKETFSDEIDVKRVVSETAANRQSAEHHCTSCGLPASRAGVATLLACQRCKAIGRLVFYCSKKCQATDWKTGRRPHKTVCGKVGAIRDAYLAPKEPELADEDDDDDFFGEPNPGYVRSPALLHQLQMLKENPGVDYVFIRPHPHEDHGVMLQDPLGRMFFMLCMKRAVCDYSPRETFKMFQQLEPSARNAPGFSVAQLKNQFLKEYGIDVDVAKAQCFPS
;
A
#
# COMPACT_ATOMS: atom_id res chain seq x y z
N MET A 1 16.32 14.71 -5.38
CA MET A 1 17.16 13.97 -6.36
C MET A 1 16.92 14.62 -7.72
N LYS A 2 17.94 15.13 -8.41
CA LYS A 2 17.75 15.70 -9.76
C LYS A 2 17.61 14.54 -10.76
N THR A 3 16.52 14.50 -11.53
CA THR A 3 16.29 13.47 -12.55
C THR A 3 17.11 13.78 -13.80
N VAL A 4 17.57 12.73 -14.50
CA VAL A 4 18.23 12.87 -15.81
C VAL A 4 17.13 13.16 -16.85
N PRO A 5 17.14 14.33 -17.53
CA PRO A 5 16.08 14.71 -18.47
C PRO A 5 15.93 13.70 -19.60
N ASN A 6 14.70 13.34 -19.96
CA ASN A 6 14.45 12.49 -21.10
C ASN A 6 13.05 12.76 -21.64
N VAL A 7 12.99 13.50 -22.74
CA VAL A 7 11.74 14.02 -23.33
C VAL A 7 10.70 12.92 -23.55
N VAL A 8 11.12 11.74 -24.04
CA VAL A 8 10.20 10.62 -24.29
C VAL A 8 9.62 10.08 -22.98
N TYR A 9 10.47 9.88 -21.97
CA TYR A 9 10.02 9.43 -20.66
C TYR A 9 9.19 10.48 -19.93
N ASP A 10 9.56 11.74 -20.06
CA ASP A 10 8.84 12.86 -19.44
C ASP A 10 7.46 13.01 -20.08
N GLN A 11 7.32 12.75 -21.38
CA GLN A 11 6.03 12.67 -22.08
C GLN A 11 5.20 11.44 -21.63
N ILE A 12 5.81 10.25 -21.53
CA ILE A 12 5.11 9.02 -21.13
C ILE A 12 4.70 9.07 -19.65
N SER A 13 5.52 9.68 -18.81
CA SER A 13 5.29 9.79 -17.36
C SER A 13 4.68 11.13 -16.96
N ALA A 14 4.26 11.94 -17.94
CA ALA A 14 3.54 13.18 -17.68
C ALA A 14 2.24 12.81 -16.95
N LEU A 15 2.09 13.34 -15.75
CA LEU A 15 0.83 13.25 -15.03
C LEU A 15 -0.11 14.32 -15.59
N PRO A 16 -1.43 14.07 -15.63
CA PRO A 16 -2.42 15.11 -15.88
C PRO A 16 -2.36 16.17 -14.78
N ASP A 17 -2.99 17.33 -15.01
CA ASP A 17 -2.98 18.46 -14.05
C ASP A 17 -3.56 18.10 -12.67
N ASP A 18 -4.45 17.09 -12.58
CA ASP A 18 -5.00 16.53 -11.34
C ASP A 18 -4.85 14.99 -11.30
N PRO A 19 -3.64 14.48 -10.99
CA PRO A 19 -3.39 13.04 -10.98
C PRO A 19 -3.93 12.39 -9.71
N ASP A 20 -4.58 11.23 -9.86
CA ASP A 20 -4.97 10.46 -8.68
C ASP A 20 -3.76 9.82 -7.98
N VAL A 21 -3.96 9.38 -6.74
CA VAL A 21 -2.91 8.77 -5.91
C VAL A 21 -2.29 7.54 -6.57
N GLY A 22 -3.10 6.71 -7.23
CA GLY A 22 -2.63 5.54 -7.96
C GLY A 22 -1.67 5.94 -9.07
N MET A 23 -1.99 7.00 -9.83
CA MET A 23 -1.10 7.53 -10.85
C MET A 23 0.20 8.10 -10.26
N ILE A 24 0.12 8.81 -9.13
CA ILE A 24 1.33 9.33 -8.45
C ILE A 24 2.23 8.16 -7.98
N VAL A 25 1.64 7.13 -7.39
CA VAL A 25 2.37 5.93 -6.93
C VAL A 25 2.96 5.17 -8.11
N ALA A 26 2.19 5.00 -9.19
CA ALA A 26 2.66 4.37 -10.42
C ALA A 26 3.83 5.15 -11.02
N LYS A 27 3.74 6.48 -11.10
CA LYS A 27 4.85 7.33 -11.54
C LYS A 27 6.08 7.15 -10.67
N LYS A 28 5.96 7.23 -9.33
CA LYS A 28 7.10 7.02 -8.42
C LYS A 28 7.74 5.64 -8.60
N SER A 29 6.92 4.61 -8.84
CA SER A 29 7.40 3.25 -9.14
C SER A 29 8.18 3.23 -10.45
N CYS A 30 7.63 3.83 -11.52
CA CYS A 30 8.30 3.97 -12.80
C CYS A 30 9.62 4.76 -12.69
N ASP A 31 9.64 5.85 -11.93
CA ASP A 31 10.82 6.69 -11.70
C ASP A 31 11.92 5.88 -10.98
N SER A 32 11.51 5.06 -9.99
CA SER A 32 12.41 4.18 -9.23
C SER A 32 13.01 3.07 -10.12
N VAL A 33 12.18 2.42 -10.94
CA VAL A 33 12.63 1.40 -11.90
C VAL A 33 13.59 2.02 -12.92
N ARG A 34 13.28 3.22 -13.43
CA ARG A 34 14.16 3.95 -14.35
C ARG A 34 15.51 4.27 -13.70
N ALA A 35 15.50 4.83 -12.49
CA ALA A 35 16.73 5.14 -11.76
C ALA A 35 17.60 3.90 -11.53
N TYR A 36 16.97 2.78 -11.17
CA TYR A 36 17.64 1.49 -11.03
C TYR A 36 18.27 1.03 -12.36
N LEU A 37 17.52 1.04 -13.47
CA LEU A 37 18.03 0.62 -14.78
C LEU A 37 19.18 1.51 -15.26
N LEU A 38 19.09 2.83 -15.07
CA LEU A 38 20.18 3.75 -15.41
C LEU A 38 21.43 3.47 -14.57
N THR A 39 21.25 3.25 -13.26
CA THR A 39 22.36 2.89 -12.37
C THR A 39 23.02 1.58 -12.80
N MET A 40 22.23 0.59 -13.18
CA MET A 40 22.71 -0.69 -13.70
C MET A 40 23.51 -0.54 -15.00
N VAL A 41 23.06 0.31 -15.92
CA VAL A 41 23.80 0.60 -17.16
C VAL A 41 25.14 1.25 -16.84
N VAL A 42 25.15 2.30 -16.01
CA VAL A 42 26.38 3.00 -15.61
C VAL A 42 27.35 2.02 -14.92
N TRP A 43 26.84 1.21 -14.01
CA TRP A 43 27.64 0.20 -13.30
C TRP A 43 28.24 -0.83 -14.26
N ASN A 44 27.46 -1.38 -15.19
CA ASN A 44 27.99 -2.33 -16.19
C ASN A 44 29.01 -1.70 -17.14
N VAL A 45 28.86 -0.42 -17.49
CA VAL A 45 29.86 0.32 -18.27
C VAL A 45 31.16 0.42 -17.47
N LEU A 46 31.09 0.77 -16.18
CA LEU A 46 32.26 0.82 -15.30
C LEU A 46 32.94 -0.55 -15.21
N LEU A 47 32.19 -1.62 -14.94
CA LEU A 47 32.74 -2.98 -14.91
C LEU A 47 33.48 -3.32 -16.20
N ALA A 48 32.88 -3.02 -17.36
CA ALA A 48 33.52 -3.26 -18.65
C ALA A 48 34.84 -2.49 -18.84
N PHE A 49 34.92 -1.23 -18.37
CA PHE A 49 36.17 -0.46 -18.38
C PHE A 49 37.28 -1.11 -17.55
N TYR A 50 36.92 -1.77 -16.44
CA TYR A 50 37.87 -2.50 -15.59
C TYR A 50 38.12 -3.94 -16.05
N GLY A 51 37.51 -4.39 -17.15
CA GLY A 51 37.60 -5.78 -17.60
C GLY A 51 36.85 -6.77 -16.69
N GLU A 52 35.93 -6.26 -15.87
CA GLU A 52 35.07 -7.03 -14.99
C GLU A 52 33.68 -7.23 -15.61
N SER A 53 32.94 -8.21 -15.11
CA SER A 53 31.52 -8.39 -15.44
C SER A 53 30.76 -8.93 -14.25
N GLU A 54 29.50 -8.51 -14.12
CA GLU A 54 28.61 -8.99 -13.09
C GLU A 54 27.37 -9.63 -13.75
N THR A 55 27.00 -10.81 -13.28
CA THR A 55 25.76 -11.46 -13.70
C THR A 55 24.66 -11.11 -12.71
N TYR A 56 23.46 -10.81 -13.21
CA TYR A 56 22.31 -10.54 -12.37
C TYR A 56 21.35 -11.73 -12.49
N GLY A 57 21.00 -12.30 -11.34
CA GLY A 57 19.96 -13.33 -11.26
C GLY A 57 18.61 -12.70 -10.96
N LEU A 58 17.55 -13.21 -11.59
CA LEU A 58 16.20 -12.87 -11.17
C LEU A 58 15.91 -13.51 -9.82
N LEU A 59 15.48 -12.70 -8.85
CA LEU A 59 15.04 -13.19 -7.55
C LEU A 59 13.55 -13.47 -7.56
N LYS A 60 13.15 -14.63 -7.04
CA LYS A 60 11.73 -14.95 -6.94
C LYS A 60 11.10 -14.10 -5.85
N GLY A 61 10.23 -13.19 -6.24
CA GLY A 61 9.43 -12.39 -5.31
C GLY A 61 8.49 -13.25 -4.45
N PRO A 62 7.86 -12.65 -3.43
CA PRO A 62 6.76 -13.27 -2.70
C PRO A 62 5.72 -13.81 -3.68
N ARG A 63 5.04 -14.90 -3.31
CA ARG A 63 3.94 -15.41 -4.14
C ARG A 63 2.80 -14.41 -4.07
N GLU A 64 2.68 -13.58 -5.10
CA GLU A 64 1.51 -12.72 -5.31
C GLU A 64 0.25 -13.59 -5.38
N ASP A 65 -0.84 -13.04 -4.84
CA ASP A 65 -2.14 -13.69 -4.92
C ASP A 65 -2.59 -13.72 -6.39
N ARG A 66 -3.32 -14.76 -6.77
CA ARG A 66 -3.87 -14.88 -8.14
C ARG A 66 -4.83 -13.73 -8.47
N GLY A 67 -5.32 -12.99 -7.48
CA GLY A 67 -6.19 -11.82 -7.64
C GLY A 67 -5.54 -10.69 -8.46
N ASP A 68 -4.26 -10.40 -8.24
CA ASP A 68 -3.59 -9.23 -8.84
C ASP A 68 -3.45 -9.36 -10.38
N LEU A 69 -3.17 -10.58 -10.85
CA LEU A 69 -3.12 -10.91 -12.27
C LEU A 69 -4.48 -10.80 -12.97
N LYS A 70 -5.57 -11.08 -12.24
CA LYS A 70 -6.92 -10.95 -12.78
C LYS A 70 -7.28 -9.47 -12.94
N PHE A 71 -6.95 -8.64 -11.95
CA PHE A 71 -7.16 -7.19 -12.01
C PHE A 71 -6.42 -6.53 -13.18
N LEU A 72 -5.14 -6.87 -13.40
CA LEU A 72 -4.37 -6.37 -14.55
C LEU A 72 -5.01 -6.76 -15.89
N LYS A 73 -5.53 -7.99 -15.99
CA LYS A 73 -6.18 -8.47 -17.22
C LYS A 73 -7.50 -7.75 -17.51
N GLU A 74 -8.24 -7.39 -16.46
CA GLU A 74 -9.51 -6.65 -16.57
C GLU A 74 -9.29 -5.17 -16.84
N THR A 75 -8.19 -4.59 -16.36
CA THR A 75 -7.91 -3.15 -16.48
C THR A 75 -7.29 -2.76 -17.84
N PHE A 76 -6.55 -3.66 -18.49
CA PHE A 76 -5.73 -3.33 -19.69
C PHE A 76 -6.06 -4.16 -20.94
N SER A 77 -7.30 -4.66 -21.10
CA SER A 77 -7.58 -5.73 -22.08
C SER A 77 -7.37 -5.38 -23.56
N ASP A 78 -7.39 -4.09 -23.94
CA ASP A 78 -7.57 -3.71 -25.35
C ASP A 78 -6.36 -3.00 -26.01
N GLU A 79 -5.39 -2.47 -25.26
CA GLU A 79 -4.28 -1.67 -25.84
C GLU A 79 -2.88 -2.27 -25.66
N ILE A 80 -2.68 -3.17 -24.71
CA ILE A 80 -1.39 -3.81 -24.44
C ILE A 80 -1.51 -5.28 -24.80
N ASP A 81 -0.46 -5.88 -25.39
CA ASP A 81 -0.37 -7.34 -25.53
C ASP A 81 -0.20 -7.97 -24.14
N VAL A 82 -1.28 -7.97 -23.36
CA VAL A 82 -1.35 -8.51 -21.99
C VAL A 82 -0.93 -9.97 -22.01
N LYS A 83 -1.23 -10.72 -23.08
CA LYS A 83 -0.79 -12.10 -23.23
C LYS A 83 0.73 -12.20 -23.26
N ARG A 84 1.41 -11.35 -24.03
CA ARG A 84 2.87 -11.28 -24.05
C ARG A 84 3.43 -10.91 -22.67
N VAL A 85 2.94 -9.84 -22.04
CA VAL A 85 3.43 -9.40 -20.72
C VAL A 85 3.24 -10.49 -19.66
N VAL A 86 2.07 -11.14 -19.63
CA VAL A 86 1.79 -12.26 -18.72
C VAL A 86 2.70 -13.44 -18.99
N SER A 87 2.93 -13.78 -20.26
CA SER A 87 3.83 -14.88 -20.66
C SER A 87 5.29 -14.59 -20.25
N GLU A 88 5.79 -13.39 -20.55
CA GLU A 88 7.14 -12.95 -20.17
C GLU A 88 7.31 -12.93 -18.65
N THR A 89 6.32 -12.43 -17.91
CA THR A 89 6.33 -12.43 -16.45
C THR A 89 6.35 -13.85 -15.90
N ALA A 90 5.58 -14.76 -16.50
CA ALA A 90 5.57 -16.17 -16.14
C ALA A 90 6.93 -16.84 -16.42
N ALA A 91 7.54 -16.57 -17.58
CA ALA A 91 8.87 -17.08 -17.93
C ALA A 91 9.95 -16.55 -16.99
N ASN A 92 9.94 -15.24 -16.70
CA ASN A 92 10.83 -14.60 -15.72
C ASN A 92 10.69 -15.21 -14.33
N ARG A 93 9.46 -15.56 -13.93
CA ARG A 93 9.20 -16.22 -12.64
C ARG A 93 9.69 -17.67 -12.61
N GLN A 94 9.75 -18.35 -13.75
CA GLN A 94 10.31 -19.70 -13.87
C GLN A 94 11.83 -19.70 -13.78
N SER A 95 12.49 -18.71 -14.38
CA SER A 95 13.94 -18.52 -14.28
C SER A 95 14.40 -17.91 -12.96
N ALA A 96 13.50 -17.29 -12.20
CA ALA A 96 13.82 -16.70 -10.92
C ALA A 96 14.17 -17.73 -9.83
N GLU A 97 15.33 -17.56 -9.20
CA GLU A 97 15.83 -18.40 -8.12
C GLU A 97 15.35 -17.90 -6.75
N HIS A 98 15.18 -18.84 -5.82
CA HIS A 98 15.04 -18.50 -4.40
C HIS A 98 16.40 -18.11 -3.83
N HIS A 99 16.40 -17.21 -2.84
CA HIS A 99 17.61 -16.77 -2.15
C HIS A 99 17.56 -17.05 -0.65
N CYS A 100 18.73 -17.14 -0.04
CA CYS A 100 18.89 -17.21 1.41
C CYS A 100 18.46 -15.89 2.05
N THR A 101 17.48 -15.92 2.96
CA THR A 101 17.00 -14.72 3.65
C THR A 101 18.08 -14.04 4.50
N SER A 102 19.07 -14.79 4.99
CA SER A 102 20.14 -14.24 5.84
C SER A 102 21.28 -13.59 5.06
N CYS A 103 21.70 -14.16 3.93
CA CYS A 103 22.88 -13.69 3.19
C CYS A 103 22.58 -13.20 1.76
N GLY A 104 21.33 -13.29 1.32
CA GLY A 104 20.89 -12.84 -0.01
C GLY A 104 21.33 -13.73 -1.18
N LEU A 105 22.17 -14.74 -0.95
CA LEU A 105 22.69 -15.57 -2.04
C LEU A 105 21.69 -16.64 -2.49
N PRO A 106 21.54 -16.87 -3.80
CA PRO A 106 20.84 -18.04 -4.33
C PRO A 106 21.63 -19.34 -4.11
N ALA A 107 21.00 -20.49 -4.34
CA ALA A 107 21.61 -21.81 -4.13
C ALA A 107 22.91 -21.99 -4.91
N SER A 108 22.89 -21.60 -6.18
CA SER A 108 24.02 -21.62 -7.11
C SER A 108 25.25 -20.89 -6.58
N ARG A 109 25.08 -19.66 -6.07
CA ARG A 109 26.16 -18.84 -5.51
C ARG A 109 26.55 -19.20 -4.09
N ALA A 110 25.64 -19.79 -3.32
CA ALA A 110 25.92 -20.25 -1.97
C ALA A 110 26.65 -21.62 -1.93
N GLY A 111 26.88 -22.24 -3.09
CA GLY A 111 27.54 -23.55 -3.18
C GLY A 111 26.70 -24.69 -2.62
N VAL A 112 25.37 -24.58 -2.66
CA VAL A 112 24.44 -25.61 -2.17
C VAL A 112 23.49 -26.04 -3.27
N ALA A 113 23.16 -27.34 -3.34
CA ALA A 113 22.26 -27.85 -4.37
C ALA A 113 20.82 -27.32 -4.21
N THR A 114 20.36 -27.16 -2.98
CA THR A 114 19.03 -26.63 -2.66
C THR A 114 19.06 -25.81 -1.37
N LEU A 115 18.23 -24.77 -1.29
CA LEU A 115 18.08 -24.01 -0.05
C LEU A 115 17.15 -24.73 0.93
N LEU A 116 17.47 -24.64 2.22
CA LEU A 116 16.68 -25.16 3.32
C LEU A 116 15.46 -24.27 3.56
N ALA A 117 14.26 -24.82 3.39
CA ALA A 117 13.03 -24.12 3.73
C ALA A 117 12.71 -24.18 5.23
N CYS A 118 12.26 -23.06 5.82
CA CYS A 118 11.69 -23.07 7.17
C CYS A 118 10.37 -23.85 7.19
N GLN A 119 10.35 -24.99 7.89
CA GLN A 119 9.18 -25.88 7.90
C GLN A 119 7.92 -25.22 8.49
N ARG A 120 8.07 -24.43 9.57
CA ARG A 120 6.93 -23.70 10.18
C ARG A 120 6.32 -22.67 9.25
N CYS A 121 7.15 -21.95 8.48
CA CYS A 121 6.65 -21.00 7.49
C CYS A 121 6.04 -21.72 6.28
N LYS A 122 6.67 -22.80 5.83
CA LYS A 122 6.15 -23.62 4.72
C LYS A 122 4.75 -24.16 5.02
N ALA A 123 4.49 -24.57 6.27
CA ALA A 123 3.19 -25.06 6.72
C ALA A 123 2.05 -24.02 6.58
N ILE A 124 2.37 -22.72 6.63
CA ILE A 124 1.40 -21.62 6.42
C ILE A 124 1.50 -21.00 5.03
N GLY A 125 2.10 -21.71 4.06
CA GLY A 125 2.24 -21.25 2.68
C GLY A 125 3.30 -20.18 2.44
N ARG A 126 4.12 -19.85 3.45
CA ARG A 126 5.20 -18.86 3.33
C ARG A 126 6.52 -19.52 2.98
N LEU A 127 7.20 -18.99 1.98
CA LEU A 127 8.48 -19.50 1.51
C LEU A 127 9.63 -18.67 2.10
N VAL A 128 10.33 -19.22 3.08
CA VAL A 128 11.55 -18.63 3.67
C VAL A 128 12.67 -19.65 3.58
N PHE A 129 13.77 -19.27 2.94
CA PHE A 129 14.84 -20.18 2.55
C PHE A 129 16.19 -19.76 3.14
N TYR A 130 17.06 -20.73 3.41
CA TYR A 130 18.41 -20.50 3.91
C TYR A 130 19.40 -21.43 3.23
N CYS A 131 20.61 -20.96 2.95
CA CYS A 131 21.66 -21.85 2.42
C CYS A 131 22.22 -22.80 3.49
N SER A 132 22.04 -22.50 4.79
CA SER A 132 22.57 -23.33 5.88
C SER A 132 21.77 -23.13 7.18
N LYS A 133 21.90 -24.10 8.11
CA LYS A 133 21.37 -23.96 9.48
C LYS A 133 21.99 -22.76 10.22
N LYS A 134 23.24 -22.42 9.91
CA LYS A 134 23.92 -21.23 10.45
C LYS A 134 23.19 -19.95 10.04
N CYS A 135 22.92 -19.78 8.75
CA CYS A 135 22.13 -18.65 8.24
C CYS A 135 20.73 -18.60 8.85
N GLN A 136 20.06 -19.74 8.99
CA GLN A 136 18.76 -19.80 9.67
C GLN A 136 18.85 -19.33 11.13
N ALA A 137 19.86 -19.77 11.88
CA ALA A 137 20.04 -19.38 13.28
C ALA A 137 20.43 -17.90 13.44
N THR A 138 21.19 -17.34 12.50
CA THR A 138 21.49 -15.91 12.45
C THR A 138 20.22 -15.11 12.21
N ASP A 139 19.47 -15.39 11.15
CA ASP A 139 18.22 -14.69 10.84
C ASP A 139 17.17 -14.84 11.96
N TRP A 140 17.16 -15.98 12.65
CA TRP A 140 16.33 -16.21 13.84
C TRP A 140 16.54 -15.17 14.96
N LYS A 141 17.80 -14.75 15.17
CA LYS A 141 18.19 -13.87 16.27
C LYS A 141 18.33 -12.41 15.83
N THR A 142 19.00 -12.18 14.71
CA THR A 142 19.51 -10.85 14.29
C THR A 142 19.16 -10.50 12.85
N GLY A 143 18.24 -11.23 12.21
CA GLY A 143 17.70 -10.79 10.93
C GLY A 143 17.15 -9.37 11.02
N ARG A 144 17.15 -8.61 9.90
CA ARG A 144 16.59 -7.24 9.84
C ARG A 144 15.24 -7.15 10.55
N ARG A 145 14.47 -8.22 10.41
CA ARG A 145 13.38 -8.57 11.31
C ARG A 145 13.59 -9.99 11.81
N PRO A 146 13.93 -10.21 13.10
CA PRO A 146 14.30 -11.54 13.58
C PRO A 146 13.21 -12.58 13.27
N HIS A 147 13.57 -13.67 12.58
CA HIS A 147 12.60 -14.64 12.05
C HIS A 147 11.66 -15.19 13.13
N LYS A 148 12.15 -15.32 14.37
CA LYS A 148 11.38 -15.78 15.53
C LYS A 148 10.09 -14.98 15.77
N THR A 149 10.07 -13.70 15.39
CA THR A 149 8.92 -12.81 15.57
C THR A 149 7.76 -13.14 14.63
N VAL A 150 8.08 -13.70 13.45
CA VAL A 150 7.12 -13.97 12.35
C VAL A 150 6.92 -15.45 12.03
N CYS A 151 7.81 -16.32 12.51
CA CYS A 151 7.86 -17.72 12.11
C CYS A 151 6.56 -18.47 12.44
N GLY A 152 5.92 -19.06 11.42
CA GLY A 152 4.71 -19.88 11.60
C GLY A 152 3.44 -19.12 12.02
N LYS A 153 3.49 -17.80 12.15
CA LYS A 153 2.31 -16.97 12.48
C LYS A 153 1.61 -16.52 11.20
N VAL A 154 0.38 -16.99 10.99
CA VAL A 154 -0.52 -16.45 9.95
C VAL A 154 -0.79 -14.98 10.29
N GLY A 155 -0.72 -14.07 9.32
CA GLY A 155 -0.91 -12.64 9.57
C GLY A 155 0.33 -11.86 10.03
N ALA A 156 1.33 -12.45 10.70
CA ALA A 156 2.43 -11.67 11.31
C ALA A 156 3.31 -10.81 10.37
N ILE A 157 3.26 -11.04 9.06
CA ILE A 157 3.84 -10.09 8.09
C ILE A 157 2.93 -8.87 8.01
N ARG A 158 1.66 -9.09 7.69
CA ARG A 158 0.60 -8.08 7.68
C ARG A 158 0.58 -7.30 9.00
N ASP A 159 0.49 -7.99 10.13
CA ASP A 159 0.39 -7.37 11.46
C ASP A 159 1.62 -6.55 11.85
N ALA A 160 2.72 -6.62 11.11
CA ALA A 160 3.91 -5.84 11.39
C ALA A 160 4.24 -4.79 10.36
N TYR A 161 3.68 -4.92 9.17
CA TYR A 161 3.49 -3.77 8.30
C TYR A 161 2.41 -2.85 8.88
N LEU A 162 1.45 -3.40 9.62
CA LEU A 162 0.36 -2.66 10.25
C LEU A 162 0.56 -2.39 11.73
N ALA A 163 1.49 -3.08 12.39
CA ALA A 163 1.91 -2.67 13.72
C ALA A 163 2.29 -1.20 13.60
N PRO A 164 1.68 -0.32 14.41
CA PRO A 164 2.17 1.04 14.54
C PRO A 164 3.67 0.90 14.74
N LYS A 165 4.47 1.42 13.81
CA LYS A 165 5.90 1.48 14.01
C LYS A 165 6.02 2.28 15.30
N GLU A 166 6.39 1.63 16.41
CA GLU A 166 6.66 2.35 17.66
C GLU A 166 7.55 3.51 17.23
N PRO A 167 7.09 4.76 17.39
CA PRO A 167 7.83 5.91 16.90
C PRO A 167 9.22 5.77 17.50
N GLU A 168 10.22 5.62 16.63
CA GLU A 168 11.62 5.68 17.02
C GLU A 168 11.83 7.10 17.52
N LEU A 169 11.49 7.36 18.80
CA LEU A 169 11.60 8.63 19.53
C LEU A 169 11.85 9.81 18.59
N ALA A 170 10.84 10.10 17.75
CA ALA A 170 10.78 11.35 17.06
C ALA A 170 10.40 12.35 18.14
N ASP A 171 11.16 13.44 18.23
CA ASP A 171 11.08 14.46 19.26
C ASP A 171 9.62 14.74 19.68
N GLU A 172 9.36 14.71 20.99
CA GLU A 172 8.03 14.76 21.64
C GLU A 172 7.30 16.11 21.48
N ASP A 173 7.61 16.92 20.47
CA ASP A 173 7.16 18.32 20.34
C ASP A 173 6.22 18.59 19.14
N ASP A 174 5.84 17.60 18.34
CA ASP A 174 4.79 17.78 17.33
C ASP A 174 3.44 17.36 17.91
N ASP A 175 2.69 18.34 18.44
CA ASP A 175 1.29 18.21 18.81
C ASP A 175 0.53 17.38 17.76
N ASP A 176 0.04 16.21 18.19
CA ASP A 176 -0.60 15.13 17.41
C ASP A 176 -1.92 15.55 16.73
N ASP A 177 -1.88 16.56 15.87
CA ASP A 177 -2.98 16.90 14.99
C ASP A 177 -2.83 16.08 13.70
N PHE A 178 -3.17 14.79 13.80
CA PHE A 178 -3.10 13.81 12.71
C PHE A 178 -3.71 14.33 11.38
N PHE A 179 -4.72 15.19 11.51
CA PHE A 179 -5.48 15.80 10.41
C PHE A 179 -4.97 17.19 9.99
N GLY A 180 -3.92 17.74 10.61
CA GLY A 180 -3.34 19.05 10.31
C GLY A 180 -4.34 20.21 10.46
N GLU A 181 -3.90 21.43 10.13
CA GLU A 181 -4.80 22.59 10.00
C GLU A 181 -5.57 22.52 8.66
N PRO A 182 -6.83 23.01 8.60
CA PRO A 182 -7.54 23.14 7.34
C PRO A 182 -6.90 24.19 6.42
N ASN A 183 -6.99 24.02 5.11
CA ASN A 183 -6.47 25.00 4.16
C ASN A 183 -7.16 26.37 4.34
N PRO A 184 -6.45 27.49 4.05
CA PRO A 184 -7.03 28.82 4.13
C PRO A 184 -8.36 28.93 3.37
N GLY A 185 -9.42 29.34 4.07
CA GLY A 185 -10.77 29.50 3.51
C GLY A 185 -11.68 28.29 3.69
N TYR A 186 -11.17 27.14 4.12
CA TYR A 186 -12.01 26.00 4.51
C TYR A 186 -12.27 26.02 6.02
N VAL A 187 -13.55 26.02 6.40
CA VAL A 187 -13.98 25.92 7.81
C VAL A 187 -14.64 24.56 8.03
N ARG A 188 -14.09 23.78 8.95
CA ARG A 188 -14.65 22.48 9.34
C ARG A 188 -16.02 22.70 9.99
N SER A 189 -17.00 21.89 9.60
CA SER A 189 -18.33 21.96 10.21
C SER A 189 -18.29 21.47 11.67
N PRO A 190 -19.24 21.90 12.53
CA PRO A 190 -19.36 21.36 13.88
C PRO A 190 -19.54 19.84 13.91
N ALA A 191 -20.24 19.26 12.93
CA ALA A 191 -20.42 17.81 12.82
C ALA A 191 -19.10 17.10 12.52
N LEU A 192 -18.26 17.67 11.65
CA LEU A 192 -16.95 17.12 11.36
C LEU A 192 -16.02 17.23 12.56
N LEU A 193 -16.03 18.36 13.29
CA LEU A 193 -15.24 18.50 14.52
C LEU A 193 -15.64 17.47 15.58
N HIS A 194 -16.95 17.22 15.75
CA HIS A 194 -17.45 16.16 16.62
C HIS A 194 -16.94 14.78 16.17
N GLN A 195 -16.99 14.49 14.88
CA GLN A 195 -16.46 13.23 14.32
C GLN A 195 -14.96 13.05 14.61
N LEU A 196 -14.16 14.10 14.40
CA LEU A 196 -12.72 14.08 14.69
C LEU A 196 -12.44 13.88 16.18
N GLN A 197 -13.22 14.50 17.06
CA GLN A 197 -13.12 14.29 18.50
C GLN A 197 -13.40 12.83 18.87
N MET A 198 -14.48 12.25 18.33
CA MET A 198 -14.84 10.84 18.59
C MET A 198 -13.74 9.87 18.16
N LEU A 199 -13.05 10.15 17.05
CA LEU A 199 -11.91 9.35 16.59
C LEU A 199 -10.67 9.50 17.49
N LYS A 200 -10.43 10.71 17.99
CA LYS A 200 -9.35 10.98 18.95
C LYS A 200 -9.57 10.20 20.26
N GLU A 201 -10.81 10.13 20.73
CA GLU A 201 -11.18 9.40 21.95
C GLU A 201 -11.20 7.87 21.74
N ASN A 202 -11.23 7.39 20.49
CA ASN A 202 -11.35 5.97 20.15
C ASN A 202 -10.34 5.54 19.06
N PRO A 203 -9.04 5.40 19.38
CA PRO A 203 -7.97 5.15 18.39
C PRO A 203 -8.06 3.80 17.64
N GLY A 204 -8.96 2.91 18.06
CA GLY A 204 -9.25 1.65 17.37
C GLY A 204 -10.30 1.77 16.26
N VAL A 205 -10.96 2.91 16.13
CA VAL A 205 -12.08 3.15 15.22
C VAL A 205 -11.61 4.00 14.04
N ASP A 206 -12.03 3.66 12.83
CA ASP A 206 -11.68 4.40 11.60
C ASP A 206 -12.74 5.45 11.23
N TYR A 207 -14.00 5.24 11.61
CA TYR A 207 -15.10 6.19 11.43
C TYR A 207 -16.23 5.89 12.42
N VAL A 208 -17.01 6.89 12.84
CA VAL A 208 -18.17 6.72 13.72
C VAL A 208 -19.46 7.05 12.99
N PHE A 209 -20.46 6.16 13.03
CA PHE A 209 -21.82 6.43 12.57
C PHE A 209 -22.60 7.09 13.71
N ILE A 210 -23.01 8.34 13.50
CA ILE A 210 -23.73 9.13 14.51
C ILE A 210 -25.22 8.77 14.43
N ARG A 211 -25.76 8.15 15.48
CA ARG A 211 -27.15 7.67 15.48
C ARG A 211 -28.08 8.65 16.18
N PRO A 212 -29.36 8.75 15.77
CA PRO A 212 -30.34 9.55 16.49
C PRO A 212 -30.54 9.01 17.90
N HIS A 213 -30.66 9.89 18.89
CA HIS A 213 -31.09 9.53 20.23
C HIS A 213 -32.41 8.72 20.17
N PRO A 214 -32.55 7.61 20.93
CA PRO A 214 -31.73 7.17 22.06
C PRO A 214 -30.62 6.17 21.72
N HIS A 215 -30.31 5.95 20.45
CA HIS A 215 -29.30 4.97 20.07
C HIS A 215 -27.87 5.51 20.29
N GLU A 216 -26.98 4.69 20.86
CA GLU A 216 -25.55 5.02 21.02
C GLU A 216 -24.88 5.19 19.65
N ASP A 217 -23.76 5.89 19.53
CA ASP A 217 -23.04 5.92 18.25
C ASP A 217 -22.37 4.57 17.92
N HIS A 218 -22.06 4.32 16.65
CA HIS A 218 -21.48 3.04 16.21
C HIS A 218 -20.12 3.24 15.53
N GLY A 219 -19.05 2.73 16.16
CA GLY A 219 -17.71 2.75 15.59
C GLY A 219 -17.52 1.71 14.48
N VAL A 220 -16.91 2.13 13.38
CA VAL A 220 -16.57 1.34 12.20
C VAL A 220 -15.07 1.08 12.15
N MET A 221 -14.69 -0.19 11.97
CA MET A 221 -13.29 -0.61 11.79
C MET A 221 -13.12 -1.29 10.43
N LEU A 222 -12.25 -0.76 9.59
CA LEU A 222 -11.98 -1.29 8.26
C LEU A 222 -11.04 -2.50 8.37
N GLN A 223 -11.54 -3.66 7.92
CA GLN A 223 -10.84 -4.94 8.06
C GLN A 223 -9.70 -5.12 7.06
N ASP A 224 -9.83 -4.53 5.87
CA ASP A 224 -8.79 -4.57 4.85
C ASP A 224 -7.74 -3.48 5.13
N PRO A 225 -6.47 -3.83 5.34
CA PRO A 225 -5.47 -2.84 5.72
C PRO A 225 -5.12 -1.84 4.63
N LEU A 226 -5.14 -2.25 3.37
CA LEU A 226 -4.92 -1.34 2.25
C LEU A 226 -6.11 -0.39 2.12
N GLY A 227 -7.34 -0.90 2.20
CA GLY A 227 -8.57 -0.12 2.26
C GLY A 227 -8.54 0.90 3.39
N ARG A 228 -8.15 0.48 4.60
CA ARG A 228 -7.96 1.38 5.76
C ARG A 228 -6.95 2.50 5.47
N MET A 229 -5.79 2.16 4.92
CA MET A 229 -4.78 3.16 4.55
C MET A 229 -5.33 4.15 3.52
N PHE A 230 -6.05 3.68 2.49
CA PHE A 230 -6.70 4.53 1.51
C PHE A 230 -7.80 5.40 2.12
N PHE A 231 -8.61 4.85 3.02
CA PHE A 231 -9.63 5.59 3.76
C PHE A 231 -9.04 6.77 4.51
N MET A 232 -8.01 6.51 5.34
CA MET A 232 -7.37 7.54 6.16
C MET A 232 -6.74 8.63 5.29
N LEU A 233 -6.16 8.27 4.14
CA LEU A 233 -5.64 9.24 3.18
C LEU A 233 -6.75 10.11 2.58
N CYS A 234 -7.88 9.51 2.20
CA CYS A 234 -9.03 10.25 1.68
C CYS A 234 -9.63 11.16 2.76
N MET A 235 -9.78 10.66 3.98
CA MET A 235 -10.29 11.41 5.12
C MET A 235 -9.41 12.60 5.44
N LYS A 236 -8.09 12.42 5.52
CA LYS A 236 -7.16 13.54 5.74
C LYS A 236 -7.35 14.64 4.70
N ARG A 237 -7.42 14.29 3.42
CA ARG A 237 -7.67 15.27 2.33
C ARG A 237 -9.04 15.93 2.43
N ALA A 238 -10.09 15.16 2.73
CA ALA A 238 -11.43 15.72 2.90
C ALA A 238 -11.48 16.73 4.07
N VAL A 239 -10.74 16.45 5.15
CA VAL A 239 -10.64 17.27 6.37
C VAL A 239 -9.75 18.51 6.21
N CYS A 240 -8.78 18.49 5.29
CA CYS A 240 -7.89 19.63 5.00
C CYS A 240 -8.40 20.51 3.84
N ASP A 241 -8.88 19.88 2.77
CA ASP A 241 -8.94 20.52 1.44
C ASP A 241 -10.37 20.70 0.90
N TYR A 242 -11.41 20.23 1.60
CA TYR A 242 -12.78 20.15 1.06
C TYR A 242 -12.82 19.46 -0.32
N SER A 243 -12.56 18.15 -0.36
CA SER A 243 -12.54 17.39 -1.62
C SER A 243 -13.79 16.52 -1.80
N PRO A 244 -14.74 16.87 -2.72
CA PRO A 244 -15.90 16.03 -3.03
C PRO A 244 -15.52 14.63 -3.51
N ARG A 245 -14.44 14.53 -4.29
CA ARG A 245 -13.93 13.27 -4.81
C ARG A 245 -13.49 12.33 -3.70
N GLU A 246 -12.67 12.82 -2.76
CA GLU A 246 -12.18 11.98 -1.66
C GLU A 246 -13.30 11.65 -0.66
N THR A 247 -14.21 12.59 -0.44
CA THR A 247 -15.43 12.40 0.34
C THR A 247 -16.31 11.28 -0.25
N PHE A 248 -16.48 11.26 -1.57
CA PHE A 248 -17.23 10.19 -2.23
C PHE A 248 -16.54 8.81 -2.09
N LYS A 249 -15.21 8.74 -2.23
CA LYS A 249 -14.47 7.48 -2.01
C LYS A 249 -14.62 6.96 -0.59
N MET A 250 -14.59 7.84 0.42
CA MET A 250 -14.86 7.46 1.80
C MET A 250 -16.28 6.88 1.96
N PHE A 251 -17.28 7.53 1.38
CA PHE A 251 -18.64 7.03 1.37
C PHE A 251 -18.73 5.62 0.75
N GLN A 252 -18.09 5.39 -0.40
CA GLN A 252 -18.06 4.06 -1.04
C GLN A 252 -17.47 2.97 -0.14
N GLN A 253 -16.44 3.30 0.63
CA GLN A 253 -15.81 2.33 1.55
C GLN A 253 -16.66 2.07 2.80
N LEU A 254 -17.43 3.06 3.26
CA LEU A 254 -18.31 2.93 4.44
C LEU A 254 -19.69 2.38 4.12
N GLU A 255 -20.16 2.47 2.87
CA GLU A 255 -21.49 2.04 2.45
C GLU A 255 -21.80 0.57 2.83
N PRO A 256 -20.90 -0.42 2.63
CA PRO A 256 -21.15 -1.78 3.07
C PRO A 256 -21.35 -1.90 4.59
N SER A 257 -20.58 -1.16 5.38
CA SER A 257 -20.71 -1.12 6.84
C SER A 257 -22.04 -0.50 7.26
N ALA A 258 -22.45 0.60 6.61
CA ALA A 258 -23.72 1.26 6.90
C ALA A 258 -24.94 0.37 6.55
N ARG A 259 -24.88 -0.41 5.46
CA ARG A 259 -25.95 -1.37 5.12
C ARG A 259 -26.13 -2.48 6.17
N ASN A 260 -25.06 -2.84 6.86
CA ASN A 260 -25.04 -3.93 7.82
C ASN A 260 -25.17 -3.46 9.29
N ALA A 261 -25.12 -2.15 9.55
CA ALA A 261 -25.17 -1.60 10.90
C ALA A 261 -26.61 -1.53 11.43
N PRO A 262 -26.93 -2.16 12.58
CA PRO A 262 -28.28 -2.15 13.13
C PRO A 262 -28.76 -0.72 13.47
N GLY A 263 -29.91 -0.32 12.91
CA GLY A 263 -30.51 0.99 13.14
C GLY A 263 -29.81 2.15 12.42
N PHE A 264 -28.90 1.85 11.48
CA PHE A 264 -28.26 2.84 10.63
C PHE A 264 -28.45 2.44 9.15
N SER A 265 -28.67 3.43 8.29
CA SER A 265 -28.98 3.22 6.88
C SER A 265 -28.03 4.00 6.00
N VAL A 266 -27.94 3.61 4.72
CA VAL A 266 -27.15 4.36 3.74
C VAL A 266 -27.64 5.80 3.61
N ALA A 267 -28.95 6.05 3.72
CA ALA A 267 -29.49 7.41 3.71
C ALA A 267 -29.00 8.26 4.90
N GLN A 268 -28.87 7.66 6.09
CA GLN A 268 -28.27 8.32 7.25
C GLN A 268 -26.78 8.60 7.04
N LEU A 269 -26.03 7.67 6.44
CA LEU A 269 -24.64 7.90 6.07
C LEU A 269 -24.50 9.10 5.12
N LYS A 270 -25.33 9.18 4.07
CA LYS A 270 -25.35 10.32 3.14
C LYS A 270 -25.63 11.63 3.87
N ASN A 271 -26.62 11.64 4.76
CA ASN A 271 -26.97 12.83 5.55
C ASN A 271 -25.83 13.24 6.51
N GLN A 272 -25.14 12.27 7.10
CA GLN A 272 -23.97 12.52 7.94
C GLN A 272 -22.84 13.17 7.13
N PHE A 273 -22.52 12.63 5.96
CA PHE A 273 -21.53 13.21 5.04
C PHE A 273 -21.89 14.63 4.60
N LEU A 274 -23.17 14.89 4.32
CA LEU A 274 -23.65 16.24 4.01
C LEU A 274 -23.45 17.21 5.18
N LYS A 275 -23.68 16.78 6.42
CA LYS A 275 -23.48 17.61 7.61
C LYS A 275 -22.01 17.85 7.92
N GLU A 276 -21.18 16.82 7.79
CA GLU A 276 -19.75 16.87 8.11
C GLU A 276 -18.98 17.67 7.06
N TYR A 277 -19.16 17.32 5.80
CA TYR A 277 -18.35 17.86 4.71
C TYR A 277 -19.10 18.91 3.89
N GLY A 278 -20.40 19.12 4.07
CA GLY A 278 -21.18 20.02 3.20
C GLY A 278 -21.42 19.44 1.80
N ILE A 279 -21.18 18.15 1.60
CA ILE A 279 -21.14 17.51 0.28
C ILE A 279 -22.26 16.49 0.15
N ASP A 280 -23.11 16.69 -0.86
CA ASP A 280 -24.05 15.67 -1.30
C ASP A 280 -23.30 14.62 -2.12
N VAL A 281 -23.24 13.39 -1.59
CA VAL A 281 -22.48 12.30 -2.19
C VAL A 281 -23.04 11.85 -3.55
N ASP A 282 -24.33 12.04 -3.81
CA ASP A 282 -24.93 11.71 -5.11
C ASP A 282 -24.51 12.72 -6.18
N VAL A 283 -24.39 13.99 -5.81
CA VAL A 283 -23.83 15.04 -6.67
C VAL A 283 -22.34 14.81 -6.90
N ALA A 284 -21.57 14.49 -5.85
CA ALA A 284 -20.15 14.18 -5.96
C ALA A 284 -19.88 12.97 -6.86
N LYS A 285 -20.74 11.95 -6.80
CA LYS A 285 -20.69 10.79 -7.70
C LYS A 285 -20.81 11.20 -9.17
N ALA A 286 -21.80 12.03 -9.49
CA ALA A 286 -22.05 12.50 -10.85
C ALA A 286 -20.87 13.32 -11.41
N GLN A 287 -20.18 14.08 -10.55
CA GLN A 287 -18.99 14.84 -10.95
C GLN A 287 -17.76 13.97 -11.18
N CYS A 288 -17.57 12.92 -10.37
CA CYS A 288 -16.39 12.05 -10.48
C CYS A 288 -16.48 11.04 -11.63
N PHE A 289 -17.69 10.70 -12.06
CA PHE A 289 -17.95 9.69 -13.09
C PHE A 289 -19.04 10.19 -14.05
N PRO A 290 -18.73 11.18 -14.92
CA PRO A 290 -19.65 11.58 -15.97
C PRO A 290 -19.90 10.39 -16.91
N SER A 291 -21.18 10.10 -17.15
CA SER A 291 -21.66 9.03 -18.03
C SER A 291 -21.24 9.22 -19.49
#